data_AF-A0A661QCA9-F1
#
_entry.id   AF-A0A661QCA9-F1
#
_cell.length_a   1.000
_cell.length_b   1.000
_cell.length_c   1.000
_cell.angle_alpha   90.00
_cell.angle_beta   90.00
_cell.angle_gamma   90.00
#
_symmetry.space_group_name_H-M   'P 1'
#
loop_
_entity.id
_entity.type
_entity.pdbx_description
1 polymer ?
#
loop_
_entity_poly.entity_id
_entity_poly.type
_entity_poly.pdbx_seq_one_letter_code
_entity_poly.pdbx_strand_id
1 'polypeptide(L)'
;MSLSSLFKGNKTNSSQLMQQMMKVVVDAADGNLENRVTHIPDDGSDNSKFAWAINDLLDQTEAFMRDAESTIDCAANGKTYRHPYSSGLHGVFKNTAQGLSKATSSISAGYETKIHGEMSHSFSKLGGGVAGGLSVVQTNISDAQQSAKEIADVANQTAVESSKSLQSVIDISQR
;
A
#
# COMPACT_ATOMS: atom_id res chain seq x y z
N MET A 1 -46.71 -37.88 -35.94
CA MET A 1 -46.15 -37.68 -34.58
C MET A 1 -47.29 -37.27 -33.66
N SER A 2 -47.53 -38.00 -32.57
CA SER A 2 -48.63 -37.71 -31.65
C SER A 2 -48.34 -36.46 -30.81
N LEU A 3 -49.34 -35.60 -30.57
CA LEU A 3 -49.32 -34.45 -29.65
C LEU A 3 -48.78 -34.83 -28.25
N SER A 4 -48.97 -36.08 -27.82
CA SER A 4 -48.43 -36.59 -26.55
C SER A 4 -46.90 -36.68 -26.50
N SER A 5 -46.20 -36.75 -27.64
CA SER A 5 -44.72 -36.76 -27.69
C SER A 5 -44.12 -35.36 -27.50
N LEU A 6 -44.78 -34.31 -27.99
CA LEU A 6 -44.36 -32.91 -27.83
C LEU A 6 -44.42 -32.44 -26.37
N PHE A 7 -45.47 -32.83 -25.63
CA PHE A 7 -45.59 -32.48 -24.21
C PHE A 7 -44.63 -33.27 -23.29
N LYS A 8 -44.17 -34.45 -23.71
CA LYS A 8 -43.26 -35.29 -22.92
C LYS A 8 -41.79 -34.83 -23.01
N GLY A 9 -41.39 -34.31 -24.18
CA GLY A 9 -40.08 -33.68 -24.36
C GLY A 9 -39.88 -32.43 -23.51
N ASN A 10 -40.89 -31.56 -23.44
CA ASN A 10 -40.79 -30.29 -22.71
C ASN A 10 -40.66 -30.46 -21.19
N LYS A 11 -41.34 -31.45 -20.59
CA LYS A 11 -41.21 -31.74 -19.14
C LYS A 11 -39.83 -32.27 -18.76
N THR A 12 -39.20 -33.05 -19.63
CA THR A 12 -37.90 -33.69 -19.35
C THR A 12 -36.77 -32.65 -19.36
N ASN A 13 -36.78 -31.75 -20.34
CA ASN A 13 -35.79 -30.67 -20.44
C ASN A 13 -35.90 -29.67 -19.27
N SER A 14 -37.14 -29.33 -18.87
CA SER A 14 -37.39 -28.46 -17.72
C SER A 14 -36.86 -29.05 -16.41
N SER A 15 -37.03 -30.37 -16.21
CA SER A 15 -36.49 -31.08 -15.04
C SER A 15 -34.96 -31.11 -15.01
N GLN A 16 -34.30 -31.26 -16.17
CA GLN A 16 -32.84 -31.28 -16.27
C GLN A 16 -32.24 -29.90 -16.00
N LEU A 17 -32.84 -28.84 -16.58
CA LEU A 17 -32.42 -27.47 -16.33
C LEU A 17 -32.50 -27.13 -14.84
N MET A 18 -33.58 -27.54 -14.17
CA MET A 18 -33.74 -27.32 -12.73
C MET A 18 -32.68 -28.03 -11.88
N GLN A 19 -32.31 -29.27 -12.25
CA GLN A 19 -31.21 -29.99 -11.59
C GLN A 19 -29.86 -29.29 -11.81
N GLN A 20 -29.60 -28.78 -13.02
CA GLN A 20 -28.37 -28.04 -13.32
C GLN A 20 -28.31 -26.72 -12.54
N MET A 21 -29.40 -25.95 -12.48
CA MET A 21 -29.49 -24.74 -11.68
C MET A 21 -29.20 -25.02 -10.20
N MET A 22 -29.81 -26.06 -9.63
CA MET A 22 -29.57 -26.46 -8.24
C MET A 22 -28.09 -26.79 -8.01
N LYS A 23 -27.48 -27.57 -8.90
CA LYS A 23 -26.06 -27.92 -8.80
C LYS A 23 -25.18 -26.67 -8.81
N VAL A 24 -25.39 -25.77 -9.77
CA VAL A 24 -24.61 -24.53 -9.89
C VAL A 24 -24.73 -23.65 -8.65
N VAL A 25 -25.92 -23.53 -8.07
CA VAL A 25 -26.12 -22.76 -6.83
C VAL A 25 -25.44 -23.42 -5.62
N VAL A 26 -25.48 -24.76 -5.53
CA VAL A 26 -24.76 -25.51 -4.48
C VAL A 26 -23.25 -25.32 -4.62
N ASP A 27 -22.71 -25.48 -5.83
CA ASP A 27 -21.29 -25.29 -6.11
C ASP A 27 -20.85 -23.84 -5.75
N ALA A 28 -21.68 -22.84 -6.10
CA ALA A 28 -21.43 -21.46 -5.75
C ALA A 28 -21.48 -21.19 -4.24
N ALA A 29 -22.37 -21.87 -3.50
CA ALA A 29 -22.42 -21.79 -2.04
C ALA A 29 -21.16 -22.37 -1.39
N ASP A 30 -20.53 -23.37 -2.02
CA ASP A 30 -19.23 -23.93 -1.62
C ASP A 30 -18.03 -23.09 -2.12
N GLY A 31 -18.29 -21.93 -2.75
CA GLY A 31 -17.27 -21.00 -3.23
C GLY A 31 -16.77 -21.27 -4.65
N ASN A 32 -17.28 -22.27 -5.35
CA ASN A 32 -16.96 -22.50 -6.75
C ASN A 32 -17.88 -21.65 -7.65
N LEU A 33 -17.38 -20.47 -8.00
CA LEU A 33 -18.10 -19.51 -8.85
C LEU A 33 -17.86 -19.71 -10.34
N GLU A 34 -17.13 -20.73 -10.80
CA GLU A 34 -16.80 -20.91 -12.23
C GLU A 34 -17.88 -21.71 -12.99
N ASN A 35 -18.68 -22.49 -12.28
CA ASN A 35 -19.73 -23.30 -12.90
C ASN A 35 -20.88 -22.42 -13.43
N ARG A 36 -21.46 -22.84 -14.55
CA ARG A 36 -22.57 -22.11 -15.21
C ARG A 36 -23.71 -23.04 -15.59
N VAL A 37 -24.91 -22.47 -15.62
CA VAL A 37 -26.05 -23.10 -16.26
C VAL A 37 -25.89 -22.94 -17.77
N THR A 38 -25.85 -24.06 -18.49
CA THR A 38 -25.57 -24.13 -19.93
C THR A 38 -26.78 -24.70 -20.66
N HIS A 39 -26.81 -24.58 -22.00
CA HIS A 39 -27.91 -25.12 -22.81
C HIS A 39 -29.28 -24.57 -22.39
N ILE A 40 -29.31 -23.31 -21.93
CA ILE A 40 -30.53 -22.62 -21.52
C ILE A 40 -31.40 -22.41 -22.78
N PRO A 41 -32.65 -22.91 -22.80
CA PRO A 41 -33.55 -22.70 -23.93
C PRO A 41 -33.89 -21.22 -24.11
N ASP A 42 -33.89 -20.72 -25.35
CA ASP A 42 -34.37 -19.37 -25.68
C ASP A 42 -35.88 -19.38 -25.93
N ASP A 43 -36.64 -19.86 -24.95
CA ASP A 43 -38.09 -20.05 -25.02
C ASP A 43 -38.88 -19.00 -24.22
N GLY A 44 -38.19 -18.07 -23.57
CA GLY A 44 -38.78 -17.04 -22.71
C GLY A 44 -39.45 -17.59 -21.45
N SER A 45 -39.28 -18.88 -21.12
CA SER A 45 -39.85 -19.49 -19.93
C SER A 45 -39.24 -18.91 -18.65
N ASP A 46 -39.99 -18.98 -17.55
CA ASP A 46 -39.50 -18.51 -16.25
C ASP A 46 -38.26 -19.28 -15.78
N ASN A 47 -38.16 -20.57 -16.13
CA ASN A 47 -36.98 -21.39 -15.85
C ASN A 47 -35.75 -20.91 -16.62
N SER A 48 -35.91 -20.55 -17.90
CA SER A 48 -34.82 -20.00 -18.70
C SER A 48 -34.37 -18.62 -18.20
N LYS A 49 -35.30 -17.75 -17.82
CA LYS A 49 -34.99 -16.46 -17.20
C LYS A 49 -34.26 -16.63 -15.88
N PHE A 50 -34.69 -17.58 -15.04
CA PHE A 50 -34.05 -17.86 -13.77
C PHE A 50 -32.63 -18.40 -13.94
N ALA A 51 -32.41 -19.30 -14.92
CA ALA A 51 -31.07 -19.80 -15.27
C ALA A 51 -30.12 -18.68 -15.68
N TRP A 52 -30.59 -17.73 -16.52
CA TRP A 52 -29.81 -16.56 -16.90
C TRP A 52 -29.50 -15.64 -15.71
N ALA A 53 -30.48 -15.41 -14.83
CA ALA A 53 -30.30 -14.60 -13.63
C ALA A 53 -29.28 -15.21 -12.65
N ILE A 54 -29.23 -16.55 -12.53
CA ILE A 54 -28.19 -17.25 -11.75
C ILE A 54 -26.81 -16.97 -12.35
N ASN A 55 -26.65 -17.15 -13.66
CA ASN A 55 -25.36 -16.91 -14.31
C ASN A 55 -24.92 -15.44 -14.15
N ASP A 56 -25.81 -14.47 -14.35
CA ASP A 56 -25.48 -13.04 -14.18
C ASP A 56 -25.05 -12.68 -12.74
N LEU A 57 -25.72 -13.28 -11.74
CA LEU A 57 -25.31 -13.13 -10.34
C LEU A 57 -23.92 -13.72 -10.08
N LEU A 58 -23.62 -14.88 -10.64
CA LEU A 58 -22.30 -15.51 -10.51
C LEU A 58 -21.22 -14.71 -11.23
N ASP A 59 -21.50 -14.19 -12.42
CA ASP A 59 -20.56 -13.36 -13.18
C ASP A 59 -20.17 -12.11 -12.38
N GLN A 60 -21.15 -11.42 -11.77
CA GLN A 60 -20.88 -10.24 -10.93
C GLN A 60 -20.10 -10.61 -9.66
N THR A 61 -20.43 -11.75 -9.04
CA THR A 61 -19.76 -12.21 -7.81
C THR A 61 -18.32 -12.63 -8.10
N GLU A 62 -18.09 -13.41 -9.16
CA GLU A 62 -16.77 -13.86 -9.58
C GLU A 62 -15.88 -12.68 -9.96
N ALA A 63 -16.38 -11.78 -10.81
CA ALA A 63 -15.64 -10.59 -11.23
C ALA A 63 -15.24 -9.74 -10.02
N PHE A 64 -16.17 -9.51 -9.09
CA PHE A 64 -15.88 -8.77 -7.87
C PHE A 64 -14.83 -9.48 -6.99
N MET A 65 -14.99 -10.78 -6.72
CA MET A 65 -14.07 -11.51 -5.84
C MET A 65 -12.65 -11.57 -6.42
N ARG A 66 -12.51 -11.90 -7.71
CA ARG A 66 -11.22 -11.99 -8.38
C ARG A 66 -10.48 -10.64 -8.41
N ASP A 67 -11.19 -9.56 -8.72
CA ASP A 67 -10.60 -8.22 -8.72
C ASP A 67 -10.26 -7.73 -7.31
N ALA A 68 -11.11 -8.05 -6.32
CA ALA A 68 -10.89 -7.68 -4.94
C ALA A 68 -9.61 -8.33 -4.40
N GLU A 69 -9.47 -9.65 -4.56
CA GLU A 69 -8.28 -10.41 -4.15
C GLU A 69 -7.01 -9.83 -4.78
N SER A 70 -7.01 -9.67 -6.11
CA SER A 70 -5.85 -9.15 -6.85
C SER A 70 -5.46 -7.74 -6.41
N THR A 71 -6.44 -6.87 -6.13
CA THR A 71 -6.19 -5.49 -5.73
C THR A 71 -5.64 -5.43 -4.31
N ILE A 72 -6.19 -6.22 -3.39
CA ILE A 72 -5.71 -6.29 -2.01
C ILE A 72 -4.25 -6.78 -1.99
N ASP A 73 -3.92 -7.84 -2.73
CA ASP A 73 -2.57 -8.38 -2.77
C ASP A 73 -1.57 -7.38 -3.39
N CYS A 74 -1.96 -6.68 -4.47
CA CYS A 74 -1.14 -5.62 -5.04
C CYS A 74 -0.87 -4.51 -4.01
N ALA A 75 -1.90 -4.00 -3.35
CA ALA A 75 -1.77 -2.93 -2.36
C ALA A 75 -0.94 -3.34 -1.14
N ALA A 76 -1.08 -4.58 -0.66
CA ALA A 76 -0.28 -5.13 0.42
C ALA A 76 1.23 -5.18 0.10
N ASN A 77 1.57 -5.27 -1.19
CA ASN A 77 2.93 -5.23 -1.71
C ASN A 77 3.36 -3.82 -2.18
N GLY A 78 2.61 -2.77 -1.82
CA GLY A 78 2.92 -1.38 -2.18
C GLY A 78 2.71 -1.04 -3.66
N LYS A 79 2.01 -1.90 -4.42
CA LYS A 79 1.71 -1.69 -5.84
C LYS A 79 0.40 -0.91 -5.98
N THR A 80 0.50 0.34 -6.42
CA THR A 80 -0.65 1.27 -6.52
C THR A 80 -1.39 1.24 -7.85
N TYR A 81 -0.88 0.53 -8.86
CA TYR A 81 -1.43 0.59 -10.21
C TYR A 81 -2.71 -0.24 -10.41
N ARG A 82 -3.03 -1.16 -9.48
CA ARG A 82 -4.21 -2.03 -9.60
C ARG A 82 -5.36 -1.45 -8.77
N HIS A 83 -6.51 -1.29 -9.42
CA HIS A 83 -7.75 -0.89 -8.79
C HIS A 83 -8.88 -1.86 -9.16
N PRO A 84 -9.90 -2.03 -8.30
CA PRO A 84 -11.06 -2.86 -8.62
C PRO A 84 -11.84 -2.26 -9.79
N TYR A 85 -12.22 -3.07 -10.78
CA TYR A 85 -12.95 -2.59 -11.95
C TYR A 85 -14.45 -2.45 -11.67
N SER A 86 -14.86 -1.24 -11.24
CA SER A 86 -16.27 -0.99 -10.85
C SER A 86 -17.25 -0.78 -12.02
N SER A 87 -16.78 -0.62 -13.26
CA SER A 87 -17.63 -0.25 -14.40
C SER A 87 -18.53 -1.37 -14.91
N GLY A 88 -18.16 -2.63 -14.68
CA GLY A 88 -18.96 -3.81 -15.05
C GLY A 88 -19.85 -4.34 -13.93
N LEU A 89 -19.86 -3.69 -12.76
CA LEU A 89 -20.61 -4.12 -11.59
C LEU A 89 -21.83 -3.23 -11.37
N HIS A 90 -22.87 -3.78 -10.76
CA HIS A 90 -24.12 -3.07 -10.49
C HIS A 90 -24.41 -2.99 -9.00
N GLY A 91 -25.22 -2.00 -8.61
CA GLY A 91 -25.73 -1.86 -7.25
C GLY A 91 -24.65 -1.92 -6.17
N VAL A 92 -24.83 -2.84 -5.21
CA VAL A 92 -23.92 -3.00 -4.06
C VAL A 92 -22.50 -3.41 -4.48
N PHE A 93 -22.34 -4.25 -5.51
CA PHE A 93 -21.03 -4.68 -5.97
C PHE A 93 -20.18 -3.49 -6.44
N LYS A 94 -20.79 -2.56 -7.20
CA LYS A 94 -20.13 -1.34 -7.66
C LYS A 94 -19.71 -0.44 -6.50
N ASN A 95 -20.62 -0.18 -5.57
CA ASN A 95 -20.36 0.69 -4.42
C ASN A 95 -19.25 0.11 -3.54
N THR A 96 -19.28 -1.20 -3.30
CA THR A 96 -18.25 -1.90 -2.52
C THR A 96 -16.90 -1.89 -3.25
N ALA A 97 -16.86 -2.11 -4.56
CA ALA A 97 -15.62 -2.03 -5.35
C ALA A 97 -14.98 -0.63 -5.28
N GLN A 98 -15.78 0.43 -5.29
CA GLN A 98 -15.29 1.80 -5.09
C GLN A 98 -14.77 2.04 -3.67
N GLY A 99 -15.46 1.53 -2.66
CA GLY A 99 -15.00 1.55 -1.26
C GLY A 99 -13.67 0.81 -1.09
N LEU A 100 -13.55 -0.36 -1.71
CA LEU A 100 -12.34 -1.17 -1.70
C LEU A 100 -11.15 -0.40 -2.31
N SER A 101 -11.37 0.31 -3.41
CA SER A 101 -10.33 1.15 -4.04
C SER A 101 -9.72 2.18 -3.07
N LYS A 102 -10.56 2.80 -2.22
CA LYS A 102 -10.09 3.74 -1.18
C LYS A 102 -9.30 3.01 -0.10
N ALA A 103 -9.81 1.88 0.38
CA ALA A 103 -9.13 1.08 1.40
C ALA A 103 -7.75 0.59 0.92
N THR A 104 -7.66 0.07 -0.30
CA THR A 104 -6.39 -0.39 -0.89
C THR A 104 -5.41 0.75 -1.11
N SER A 105 -5.88 1.95 -1.43
CA SER A 105 -5.03 3.15 -1.47
C SER A 105 -4.40 3.45 -0.11
N SER A 106 -5.18 3.36 0.98
CA SER A 106 -4.66 3.53 2.34
C SER A 106 -3.65 2.44 2.74
N ILE A 107 -3.89 1.19 2.34
CA ILE A 107 -2.93 0.08 2.57
C ILE A 107 -1.60 0.38 1.88
N SER A 108 -1.64 0.81 0.62
CA SER A 108 -0.42 1.12 -0.13
C SER A 108 0.35 2.31 0.47
N ALA A 109 -0.35 3.36 0.91
CA ALA A 109 0.29 4.48 1.62
C ALA A 109 0.92 4.04 2.95
N GLY A 110 0.29 3.11 3.66
CA GLY A 110 0.85 2.48 4.86
C GLY A 110 2.13 1.68 4.56
N TYR A 111 2.16 0.96 3.43
CA TYR A 111 3.36 0.26 2.97
C TYR A 111 4.52 1.23 2.71
N GLU A 112 4.28 2.33 1.97
CA GLU A 112 5.30 3.36 1.73
C GLU A 112 5.81 3.96 3.04
N THR A 113 4.90 4.29 3.96
CA THR A 113 5.24 4.82 5.29
C THR A 113 6.14 3.86 6.06
N LYS A 114 5.86 2.55 6.02
CA LYS A 114 6.71 1.52 6.63
C LYS A 114 8.11 1.55 6.04
N ILE A 115 8.25 1.55 4.71
CA ILE A 115 9.55 1.58 4.04
C ILE A 115 10.33 2.86 4.41
N HIS A 116 9.66 4.02 4.44
CA HIS A 116 10.28 5.27 4.89
C HIS A 116 10.74 5.23 6.35
N GLY A 117 9.95 4.59 7.22
CA GLY A 117 10.32 4.38 8.62
C GLY A 117 11.57 3.49 8.77
N GLU A 118 11.63 2.37 8.05
CA GLU A 118 12.78 1.45 8.04
C GLU A 118 14.04 2.11 7.48
N MET A 119 13.90 2.91 6.41
CA MET A 119 14.98 3.70 5.83
C MET A 119 15.48 4.76 6.82
N SER A 120 14.58 5.51 7.45
CA SER A 120 14.93 6.52 8.45
C SER A 120 15.67 5.90 9.64
N HIS A 121 15.23 4.71 10.09
CA HIS A 121 15.90 3.95 11.13
C HIS A 121 17.31 3.52 10.71
N SER A 122 17.48 3.07 9.46
CA SER A 122 18.78 2.66 8.91
C SER A 122 19.73 3.83 8.77
N PHE A 123 19.27 4.98 8.28
CA PHE A 123 20.07 6.21 8.23
C PHE A 123 20.47 6.70 9.63
N SER A 124 19.54 6.63 10.60
CA SER A 124 19.85 6.95 11.99
C SER A 124 20.98 6.07 12.51
N LYS A 125 20.91 4.75 12.29
CA LYS A 125 22.00 3.82 12.66
C LYS A 125 23.32 4.13 11.94
N LEU A 126 23.27 4.38 10.62
CA LEU A 126 24.47 4.69 9.82
C LEU A 126 25.17 5.97 10.30
N GLY A 127 24.40 7.00 10.68
CA GLY A 127 24.91 8.25 11.25
C GLY A 127 25.36 8.16 12.71
N GLY A 128 25.44 6.96 13.29
CA GLY A 128 25.75 6.72 14.70
C GLY A 128 24.62 7.08 15.66
N GLY A 129 23.45 7.44 15.14
CA GLY A 129 22.27 7.85 15.89
C GLY A 129 22.54 9.09 16.74
N VAL A 130 21.77 9.21 17.81
CA VAL A 130 21.92 10.31 18.79
C VAL A 130 23.30 10.26 19.45
N ALA A 131 23.82 9.06 19.73
CA ALA A 131 25.15 8.88 20.35
C ALA A 131 26.29 9.37 19.44
N GLY A 132 26.25 9.03 18.15
CA GLY A 132 27.20 9.51 17.15
C GLY A 132 27.16 11.03 17.01
N GLY A 133 25.96 11.61 16.96
CA GLY A 133 25.78 13.07 16.99
C GLY A 133 26.38 13.72 18.24
N LEU A 134 26.13 13.16 19.43
CA LEU A 134 26.74 13.64 20.67
C LEU A 134 28.27 13.52 20.66
N SER A 135 28.82 12.44 20.10
CA SER A 135 30.27 12.25 19.98
C SER A 135 30.92 13.32 19.10
N VAL A 136 30.29 13.70 17.98
CA VAL A 136 30.75 14.79 17.12
C VAL A 136 30.69 16.13 17.86
N VAL A 137 29.58 16.40 18.57
CA VAL A 137 29.45 17.62 19.38
C VAL A 137 30.53 17.67 20.47
N GLN A 138 30.78 16.56 21.17
CA GLN A 138 31.83 16.49 22.19
C GLN A 138 33.21 16.76 21.61
N THR A 139 33.51 16.21 20.43
CA THR A 139 34.79 16.45 19.72
C THR A 139 34.93 17.93 19.38
N ASN A 140 33.89 18.54 18.78
CA ASN A 140 33.89 19.96 18.44
C ASN A 140 34.04 20.86 19.66
N ILE A 141 33.42 20.51 20.80
CA ILE A 141 33.59 21.26 22.06
C ILE A 141 35.03 21.16 22.55
N SER A 142 35.64 19.97 22.50
CA SER A 142 37.03 19.75 22.88
C SER A 142 37.99 20.57 22.00
N ASP A 143 37.76 20.59 20.69
CA ASP A 143 38.56 21.36 19.74
C ASP A 143 38.40 22.87 19.98
N ALA A 144 37.17 23.34 20.21
CA ALA A 144 36.92 24.74 20.54
C ALA A 144 37.58 25.18 21.85
N GLN A 145 37.61 24.30 22.87
CA GLN A 145 38.34 24.56 24.12
C GLN A 145 39.84 24.69 23.88
N GLN A 146 40.42 23.82 23.04
CA GLN A 146 41.84 23.88 22.69
C GLN A 146 42.17 25.16 21.91
N SER A 147 41.36 25.53 20.91
CA SER A 147 41.55 26.79 20.19
C SER A 147 41.40 28.02 21.11
N ALA A 148 40.45 28.01 22.04
CA ALA A 148 40.29 29.09 23.01
C ALA A 148 41.52 29.23 23.93
N LYS A 149 42.14 28.11 24.31
CA LYS A 149 43.38 28.11 25.08
C LYS A 149 44.54 28.71 24.28
N GLU A 150 44.70 28.30 23.02
CA GLU A 150 45.74 28.86 22.15
C GLU A 150 45.57 30.36 21.93
N ILE A 151 44.34 30.84 21.75
CA ILE A 151 44.03 32.27 21.66
C ILE A 151 44.44 33.00 22.94
N ALA A 152 44.12 32.42 24.12
CA ALA A 152 44.49 33.00 25.40
C ALA A 152 46.02 33.08 25.58
N ASP A 153 46.73 32.02 25.20
CA ASP A 153 48.20 31.97 25.26
C ASP A 153 48.83 33.03 24.34
N VAL A 154 48.35 33.15 23.09
CA VAL A 154 48.81 34.18 22.13
C VAL A 154 48.49 35.59 22.62
N ALA A 155 47.31 35.82 23.21
CA ALA A 155 46.94 37.11 23.78
C ALA A 155 47.87 37.49 24.94
N ASN A 156 48.21 36.53 25.80
CA ASN A 156 49.15 36.74 26.90
C ASN A 156 50.56 37.05 26.39
N GLN A 157 51.06 36.29 25.42
CA GLN A 157 52.34 36.56 24.76
C GLN A 157 52.38 37.97 24.15
N THR A 158 51.29 38.36 23.47
CA THR A 158 51.16 39.69 22.86
C THR A 158 51.19 40.80 23.90
N ALA A 159 50.51 40.62 25.05
CA ALA A 159 50.56 41.58 26.15
C ALA A 159 51.98 41.73 26.72
N VAL A 160 52.69 40.62 26.93
CA VAL A 160 54.08 40.62 27.42
C VAL A 160 55.01 41.35 26.44
N GLU A 161 54.95 41.03 25.16
CA GLU A 161 55.79 41.69 24.14
C GLU A 161 55.43 43.17 23.99
N SER A 162 54.16 43.54 24.11
CA SER A 162 53.72 44.94 24.12
C SER A 162 54.28 45.71 25.32
N SER A 163 54.28 45.11 26.52
CA SER A 163 54.90 45.70 27.71
C SER A 163 56.42 45.88 27.54
N LYS A 164 57.13 44.89 26.97
CA LYS A 164 58.56 45.05 26.65
C LYS A 164 58.82 46.16 25.64
N SER A 165 57.98 46.25 24.62
CA SER A 165 58.10 47.28 23.58
C SER A 165 57.86 48.67 24.17
N LEU A 166 56.88 48.83 25.08
CA LEU A 166 56.67 50.06 25.83
C LEU A 166 57.89 50.44 26.67
N GLN A 167 58.47 49.47 27.40
CA GLN A 167 59.67 49.71 28.19
C GLN A 167 60.84 50.17 27.32
N SER A 168 61.05 49.53 26.17
CA SER A 168 62.10 49.91 25.22
C SER A 168 61.93 51.34 24.70
N VAL A 169 60.69 51.78 24.43
CA VAL A 169 60.39 53.16 24.02
C VAL A 169 60.70 54.15 25.14
N ILE A 170 60.37 53.82 26.39
CA ILE A 170 60.71 54.64 27.58
C ILE A 170 62.23 54.75 27.72
N ASP A 171 62.95 53.64 27.62
CA ASP A 171 64.41 53.61 27.75
C ASP A 171 65.10 54.45 26.66
N ILE A 172 64.55 54.45 25.44
CA ILE A 172 65.03 55.30 24.34
C ILE A 172 64.73 56.78 24.60
N SER A 173 63.54 57.12 25.15
CA SER A 173 63.18 58.51 25.40
C SER A 173 63.96 59.15 26.56
N GLN A 174 64.62 58.35 27.39
CA GLN A 174 65.43 58.81 28.53
C GLN A 174 66.93 58.93 28.22
N ARG A 175 67.33 58.64 26.98
CA ARG A 175 68.69 58.89 26.46
C ARG A 175 68.74 60.22 25.70
#